data_AF-A0A7W0SFK7-F1
#
_entry.id   AF-A0A7W0SFK7-F1
#
_cell.length_a   1.000
_cell.length_b   1.000
_cell.length_c   1.000
_cell.angle_alpha   90.00
_cell.angle_beta   90.00
_cell.angle_gamma   90.00
#
_symmetry.space_group_name_H-M   'P 1'
#
loop_
_entity.id
_entity.type
_entity.pdbx_description
1 polymer ?
#
loop_
_entity_poly.entity_id
_entity_poly.type
_entity_poly.pdbx_seq_one_letter_code
_entity_poly.pdbx_strand_id
1 'polypeptide(L)'
;MSLRIQWVDFDARDPQAIASFWEQALGWRRTYDNPEEVVLEPPAGSALDGLVPDLLFLKVPEGKTVKNRVHLDLRPDDRDAEVARPKR
;
A
#
# COMPACT_ATOMS: atom_id res chain seq x y z
N MET A 1 24.31 12.76 -5.82
CA MET A 1 23.41 11.75 -5.23
C MET A 1 22.01 12.34 -5.18
N SER A 2 21.02 11.70 -5.78
CA SER A 2 19.62 12.12 -5.69
C SER A 2 18.92 11.38 -4.55
N LEU A 3 18.12 12.08 -3.77
CA LEU A 3 17.25 11.50 -2.74
C LEU A 3 15.89 11.18 -3.35
N ARG A 4 15.25 10.10 -2.88
CA ARG A 4 13.88 9.70 -3.24
C ARG A 4 13.17 9.19 -2.00
N ILE A 5 11.85 9.27 -2.00
CA ILE A 5 11.03 8.63 -0.96
C ILE A 5 11.10 7.12 -1.21
N GLN A 6 11.46 6.35 -0.19
CA GLN A 6 11.50 4.88 -0.28
C GLN A 6 10.15 4.28 0.09
N TRP A 7 9.60 4.63 1.25
CA TRP A 7 8.38 4.04 1.78
C TRP A 7 7.36 5.07 2.23
N VAL A 8 6.09 4.67 2.15
CA VAL A 8 5.00 5.25 2.91
C VAL A 8 4.50 4.19 3.89
N ASP A 9 4.65 4.49 5.17
CA ASP A 9 4.43 3.52 6.25
C ASP A 9 3.04 3.71 6.89
N PHE A 10 2.39 2.60 7.21
CA PHE A 10 1.09 2.56 7.85
C PHE A 10 1.10 1.65 9.08
N ASP A 11 0.75 2.22 10.23
CA ASP A 11 0.39 1.44 11.40
C ASP A 11 -0.90 0.65 11.14
N ALA A 12 -0.82 -0.66 11.34
CA ALA A 12 -1.86 -1.64 11.12
C ALA A 12 -1.97 -2.60 12.31
N ARG A 13 -3.19 -2.86 12.77
CA ARG A 13 -3.41 -3.94 13.75
C ARG A 13 -3.20 -5.34 13.14
N ASP A 14 -3.51 -5.45 11.86
CA ASP A 14 -3.37 -6.65 11.03
C ASP A 14 -2.71 -6.24 9.70
N PRO A 15 -1.37 -6.30 9.60
CA PRO A 15 -0.63 -5.94 8.39
C PRO A 15 -1.04 -6.77 7.17
N GLN A 16 -1.27 -8.08 7.34
CA GLN A 16 -1.64 -9.00 6.27
C GLN A 16 -2.99 -8.64 5.66
N ALA A 17 -3.99 -8.33 6.49
CA ALA A 17 -5.32 -7.98 6.00
C ALA A 17 -5.31 -6.67 5.20
N ILE A 18 -4.66 -5.62 5.70
CA ILE A 18 -4.60 -4.34 4.99
C ILE A 18 -3.73 -4.42 3.74
N ALA A 19 -2.61 -5.16 3.78
CA ALA A 19 -1.78 -5.39 2.61
C ALA A 19 -2.55 -6.15 1.52
N SER A 20 -3.31 -7.19 1.88
CA SER A 20 -4.13 -7.95 0.93
C SER A 20 -5.16 -7.08 0.20
N PHE A 21 -5.70 -6.05 0.86
CA PHE A 21 -6.57 -5.07 0.22
C PHE A 21 -5.80 -4.23 -0.82
N TRP A 22 -4.66 -3.64 -0.42
CA TRP A 22 -3.88 -2.77 -1.29
C TRP A 22 -3.20 -3.49 -2.45
N GLU A 23 -2.74 -4.72 -2.21
CA GLU A 23 -2.20 -5.64 -3.22
C GLU A 23 -3.21 -5.84 -4.36
N GLN A 24 -4.46 -6.15 -4.01
CA GLN A 24 -5.53 -6.32 -4.99
C GLN A 24 -5.94 -4.98 -5.64
N ALA A 25 -6.03 -3.91 -4.86
CA ALA A 25 -6.49 -2.61 -5.35
C ALA A 25 -5.53 -2.02 -6.39
N LEU A 26 -4.22 -2.18 -6.18
CA LEU A 26 -3.16 -1.60 -7.00
C LEU A 26 -2.54 -2.60 -7.99
N GLY A 27 -2.74 -3.91 -7.80
CA GLY A 27 -2.04 -4.95 -8.55
C GLY A 27 -0.54 -5.02 -8.23
N TRP A 28 -0.15 -4.60 -7.02
CA TRP A 28 1.24 -4.55 -6.57
C TRP A 28 1.69 -5.92 -6.04
N ARG A 29 2.99 -6.19 -6.03
CA ARG A 29 3.57 -7.46 -5.55
C ARG A 29 3.88 -7.37 -4.05
N ARG A 30 3.61 -8.43 -3.30
CA ARG A 30 4.11 -8.59 -1.93
C ARG A 30 5.56 -9.09 -1.95
N THR A 31 6.52 -8.25 -1.57
CA THR A 31 7.95 -8.59 -1.57
C THR A 31 8.48 -9.00 -0.21
N TYR A 32 7.79 -8.62 0.86
CA TYR A 32 8.10 -9.02 2.21
C TYR A 32 6.81 -9.26 3.00
N ASP A 33 6.78 -10.34 3.78
CA ASP A 33 5.62 -10.73 4.59
C ASP A 33 6.08 -11.53 5.81
N ASN A 34 5.90 -10.96 6.98
CA ASN A 34 6.06 -11.64 8.25
C ASN A 34 4.97 -11.18 9.24
N PRO A 35 4.84 -11.81 10.43
CA PRO A 35 3.80 -11.45 11.41
C PRO A 35 3.81 -10.01 11.93
N GLU A 36 4.89 -9.25 11.71
CA GLU A 36 5.12 -7.90 12.19
C GLU A 36 5.01 -6.84 11.08
N GLU A 37 5.27 -7.20 9.82
CA GLU A 37 5.21 -6.26 8.71
C GLU A 37 4.98 -6.90 7.33
N VAL A 38 4.39 -6.13 6.43
CA VAL A 38 4.19 -6.51 5.03
C VAL A 38 4.57 -5.35 4.11
N VAL A 39 5.34 -5.63 3.06
CA VAL A 39 5.75 -4.65 2.04
C VAL A 39 5.10 -4.98 0.70
N LEU A 40 4.52 -3.94 0.08
CA LEU A 40 4.03 -3.99 -1.30
C LEU A 40 4.83 -3.06 -2.19
N GLU A 41 5.31 -3.61 -3.31
CA GLU A 41 6.03 -2.88 -4.35
C GLU A 41 5.24 -2.94 -5.67
N PRO A 42 5.41 -1.96 -6.58
CA PRO A 42 4.84 -2.07 -7.94
C PRO A 42 5.26 -3.37 -8.64
N PRO A 43 4.64 -3.81 -9.75
CA PRO A 43 5.08 -5.01 -10.47
C PRO A 43 6.53 -4.92 -10.97
N ALA A 44 7.26 -6.05 -10.96
CA ALA A 44 8.68 -6.10 -11.33
C ALA A 44 8.90 -5.70 -12.79
N GLY A 45 9.83 -4.77 -13.02
CA GLY A 45 10.11 -4.21 -14.34
C GLY A 45 9.04 -3.27 -14.89
N SER A 46 8.00 -2.93 -14.11
CA SER A 46 7.05 -1.88 -14.52
C SER A 46 7.71 -0.50 -14.51
N ALA A 47 7.12 0.46 -15.20
CA ALA A 47 7.60 1.86 -15.18
C ALA A 47 7.58 2.51 -13.78
N LEU A 48 6.90 1.88 -12.81
CA LEU A 48 6.79 2.33 -11.43
C LEU A 48 7.83 1.67 -10.51
N ASP A 49 8.42 0.54 -10.91
CA ASP A 49 9.33 -0.27 -10.12
C ASP A 49 10.59 0.53 -9.71
N GLY A 50 10.78 0.72 -8.40
CA GLY A 50 11.87 1.55 -7.84
C GLY A 50 11.77 3.05 -8.14
N LEU A 51 10.63 3.52 -8.67
CA LEU A 51 10.37 4.93 -8.95
C LEU A 51 9.34 5.54 -7.98
N VAL A 52 8.25 4.85 -7.71
CA VAL A 52 7.25 5.24 -6.70
C VAL A 52 7.59 4.57 -5.36
N PRO A 53 7.23 5.19 -4.22
CA PRO A 53 7.51 4.59 -2.92
C PRO A 53 6.71 3.31 -2.69
N ASP A 54 7.31 2.36 -1.99
CA ASP A 54 6.64 1.12 -1.59
C ASP A 54 5.67 1.41 -0.44
N LEU A 55 4.66 0.56 -0.27
CA LEU A 55 3.75 0.63 0.88
C LEU A 55 4.18 -0.38 1.93
N LEU A 56 4.50 0.10 3.13
CA LEU A 56 4.88 -0.73 4.27
C LEU A 56 3.75 -0.69 5.31
N PHE A 57 3.27 -1.85 5.72
CA PHE A 57 2.28 -2.01 6.79
C PHE A 57 2.95 -2.61 8.02
N LEU A 58 3.01 -1.85 9.11
CA LEU A 58 3.68 -2.22 10.35
C LEU A 58 2.67 -2.61 11.42
N LYS A 59 2.95 -3.68 12.15
CA LYS A 59 2.09 -4.12 13.24
C LYS A 59 2.17 -3.17 14.43
N VAL A 60 1.04 -2.56 14.75
CA VAL A 60 0.85 -1.76 15.96
C VAL A 60 -0.40 -2.30 16.67
N PRO A 61 -0.24 -3.03 17.79
CA PRO A 61 -1.35 -3.69 18.47
C PRO A 61 -2.31 -2.71 19.15
N GLU A 62 -1.85 -1.49 19.46
CA GLU A 62 -2.66 -0.44 20.05
C GLU A 62 -3.77 0.02 19.10
N GLY A 63 -4.95 0.28 19.66
CA GLY A 63 -6.05 0.86 18.91
C GLY A 63 -5.75 2.30 18.49
N LYS A 64 -6.17 2.67 17.27
CA LYS A 64 -6.09 4.06 16.81
C LYS A 64 -6.91 4.97 17.73
N THR A 65 -6.28 6.03 18.22
CA THR A 65 -6.94 7.09 19.02
C THR A 65 -7.44 8.24 18.15
N VAL A 66 -6.90 8.38 16.94
CA VAL A 66 -7.27 9.38 15.93
C VAL A 66 -7.18 8.77 14.53
N LYS A 67 -7.73 9.46 13.52
CA LYS A 67 -7.52 9.10 12.11
C LYS A 67 -6.04 9.21 11.71
N ASN A 68 -5.64 8.43 10.69
CA ASN A 68 -4.35 8.64 10.02
C ASN A 68 -4.27 10.09 9.52
N ARG A 69 -3.10 10.74 9.71
CA ARG A 69 -2.82 12.10 9.21
C ARG A 69 -2.15 12.11 7.83
N VAL A 70 -2.10 10.95 7.19
CA VAL A 70 -1.61 10.76 5.82
C VAL A 70 -2.81 10.50 4.92
N HIS A 71 -2.81 11.14 3.75
CA HIS A 71 -3.76 10.90 2.68
C HIS A 71 -3.00 10.32 1.49
N LEU A 72 -3.48 9.20 0.97
CA LEU A 72 -2.98 8.58 -0.25
C LEU A 72 -4.06 8.72 -1.33
N ASP A 73 -3.84 9.62 -2.28
CA ASP A 73 -4.79 9.87 -3.36
C ASP A 73 -4.46 8.98 -4.57
N LEU A 74 -5.49 8.29 -5.08
CA LEU A 74 -5.38 7.41 -6.24
C LEU A 74 -6.01 8.07 -7.46
N ARG A 75 -5.36 7.91 -8.62
CA ARG A 75 -5.88 8.39 -9.89
C ARG A 75 -5.98 7.23 -10.88
N PRO A 76 -7.18 6.65 -11.07
CA PRO A 76 -7.38 5.62 -12.08
C PRO A 76 -7.44 6.23 -13.48
N ASP A 77 -7.23 5.39 -14.50
CA ASP A 77 -7.43 5.76 -15.90
C ASP A 77 -8.91 6.07 -16.20
N ASP A 78 -9.81 5.27 -15.63
CA ASP A 78 -11.27 5.47 -15.67
C ASP A 78 -11.83 5.41 -14.24
N ARG A 79 -12.28 6.57 -13.75
CA ARG A 79 -12.84 6.68 -12.41
C ARG A 79 -14.18 5.99 -12.27
N ASP A 80 -15.04 6.08 -13.28
CA ASP A 80 -16.41 5.58 -13.16
C ASP A 80 -16.41 4.04 -13.25
N ALA A 81 -15.55 3.47 -14.10
CA ALA A 81 -15.30 2.03 -14.13
C ALA A 81 -14.70 1.52 -12.82
N GLU A 82 -13.72 2.24 -12.25
CA GLU A 82 -13.10 1.87 -10.97
C GLU A 82 -14.09 1.94 -9.80
N VAL A 83 -14.97 2.93 -9.76
CA VAL A 83 -16.04 3.04 -8.75
C VAL A 83 -17.08 1.92 -8.89
N ALA A 84 -17.37 1.49 -10.12
CA ALA A 84 -18.28 0.38 -10.39
C ALA A 84 -17.65 -1.00 -10.17
N ARG A 85 -16.33 -1.09 -9.95
CA ARG A 85 -15.61 -2.34 -9.71
C ARG A 85 -16.22 -3.07 -8.49
N PRO A 86 -16.64 -4.34 -8.62
CA PRO A 86 -17.19 -5.09 -7.50
C PRO A 86 -16.20 -5.15 -6.34
N LYS A 87 -16.65 -4.73 -5.16
CA LYS A 87 -15.89 -4.88 -3.91
C LYS A 87 -15.92 -6.37 -3.54
N ARG A 88 -14.73 -7.00 -3.45
CA ARG A 88 -14.58 -8.38 -2.97
C ARG A 88 -14.66 -8.43 -1.45
#